data_AF-A0A932CNH5-F1
#
_entry.id   AF-A0A932CNH5-F1
#
_cell.length_a   1.000
_cell.length_b   1.000
_cell.length_c   1.000
_cell.angle_alpha   90.00
_cell.angle_beta   90.00
_cell.angle_gamma   90.00
#
_symmetry.space_group_name_H-M   'P 1'
#
loop_
_entity.id
_entity.type
_entity.pdbx_description
1 polymer ?
#
loop_
_entity_poly.entity_id
_entity_poly.type
_entity_poly.pdbx_seq_one_letter_code
_entity_poly.pdbx_strand_id
1 'polypeptide(L)'
;MRIEPPYNPLNKKNLGVSVADALLARNVEPLRLSEPFIGAGIYALYYIGDFPTYKPIAETNQNGQFKAPIYVGKAVPAGARKGGYGLDVSPGTVLYERLIEHAESVEQTQDLDVKDFYCRYLAVDDIWIPLGESLLIEMFSPLWNMLIDGFGNHDPGKGRYNQQCSKWDVIHPGRPWAAKLQPNKRSAQEILEKVQEFLGKRAINP
;
A
#
# COMPACT_ATOMS: atom_id res chain seq x y z
N MET A 1 -8.53 -24.12 31.42
CA MET A 1 -9.54 -23.08 31.13
C MET A 1 -10.18 -23.40 29.79
N ARG A 2 -11.51 -23.35 29.70
CA ARG A 2 -12.24 -23.53 28.44
C ARG A 2 -12.17 -22.23 27.65
N ILE A 3 -11.63 -22.29 26.43
CA ILE A 3 -11.61 -21.16 25.51
C ILE A 3 -12.92 -21.24 24.72
N GLU A 4 -13.80 -20.27 24.91
CA GLU A 4 -14.98 -20.11 24.06
C GLU A 4 -14.58 -19.29 22.82
N PRO A 5 -14.70 -19.84 21.60
CA PRO A 5 -14.36 -19.11 20.39
C PRO A 5 -15.37 -17.96 20.19
N PRO A 6 -14.92 -16.75 19.82
CA PRO A 6 -15.81 -15.64 19.59
C PRO A 6 -16.77 -15.96 18.43
N TYR A 7 -18.07 -15.68 18.61
CA TYR A 7 -19.05 -15.75 17.54
C TYR A 7 -18.64 -14.78 16.43
N ASN A 8 -18.32 -15.34 15.25
CA ASN A 8 -17.95 -14.56 14.08
C ASN A 8 -19.05 -14.70 13.01
N PRO A 9 -20.06 -13.80 12.98
CA PRO A 9 -21.14 -13.82 11.99
C PRO A 9 -20.64 -13.53 10.56
N LEU A 10 -19.37 -13.12 10.42
CA LEU A 10 -18.73 -12.73 9.19
C LEU A 10 -17.38 -13.46 9.11
N ASN A 11 -17.37 -14.79 8.99
CA ASN A 11 -16.13 -15.55 8.83
C ASN A 11 -15.24 -14.84 7.79
N LYS A 12 -14.18 -14.16 8.27
CA LYS A 12 -13.51 -13.07 7.55
C LYS A 12 -12.92 -13.55 6.23
N LYS A 13 -12.53 -14.84 6.22
CA LYS A 13 -12.11 -15.55 5.02
C LYS A 13 -13.18 -15.50 3.94
N ASN A 14 -14.43 -15.89 4.21
CA ASN A 14 -15.41 -16.06 3.12
C ASN A 14 -15.92 -14.73 2.55
N LEU A 15 -16.11 -13.69 3.39
CA LEU A 15 -16.68 -12.42 2.92
C LEU A 15 -15.64 -11.48 2.30
N GLY A 16 -14.45 -11.40 2.88
CA GLY A 16 -13.44 -10.52 2.33
C GLY A 16 -12.54 -11.17 1.28
N VAL A 17 -12.58 -12.51 1.11
CA VAL A 17 -12.09 -13.16 -0.13
C VAL A 17 -12.87 -12.62 -1.32
N SER A 18 -14.18 -12.40 -1.24
CA SER A 18 -14.93 -11.82 -2.37
C SER A 18 -14.45 -10.41 -2.75
N VAL A 19 -14.04 -9.59 -1.79
CA VAL A 19 -13.51 -8.24 -2.05
C VAL A 19 -12.09 -8.30 -2.60
N ALA A 20 -11.24 -9.18 -2.04
CA ALA A 20 -9.89 -9.41 -2.53
C ALA A 20 -9.89 -9.99 -3.95
N ASP A 21 -10.71 -11.00 -4.21
CA ASP A 21 -10.90 -11.63 -5.53
C ASP A 21 -11.43 -10.60 -6.55
N ALA A 22 -12.39 -9.77 -6.15
CA ALA A 22 -12.89 -8.69 -6.99
C ALA A 22 -11.79 -7.69 -7.36
N LEU A 23 -10.91 -7.32 -6.42
CA LEU A 23 -9.75 -6.48 -6.72
C LEU A 23 -8.80 -7.19 -7.68
N LEU A 24 -8.46 -8.46 -7.43
CA LEU A 24 -7.51 -9.23 -8.24
C LEU A 24 -8.03 -9.52 -9.65
N ALA A 25 -9.34 -9.57 -9.84
CA ALA A 25 -9.99 -9.67 -11.14
C ALA A 25 -9.97 -8.37 -11.95
N ARG A 26 -9.63 -7.23 -11.34
CA ARG A 26 -9.45 -5.96 -12.07
C ARG A 26 -8.24 -6.05 -12.99
N ASN A 27 -8.35 -5.34 -14.12
CA ASN A 27 -7.22 -5.07 -14.99
C ASN A 27 -6.12 -4.37 -14.19
N VAL A 28 -4.88 -4.68 -14.55
CA VAL A 28 -3.72 -3.98 -14.01
C VAL A 28 -3.49 -2.74 -14.87
N GLU A 29 -3.30 -1.60 -14.20
CA GLU A 29 -3.11 -0.31 -14.84
C GLU A 29 -1.78 0.31 -14.38
N PRO A 30 -1.16 1.22 -15.15
CA PRO A 30 -0.02 2.00 -14.66
C PRO A 30 -0.40 2.78 -13.38
N LEU A 31 0.52 2.94 -12.44
CA LEU A 31 0.25 3.70 -11.21
C LEU A 31 -0.11 5.17 -11.52
N ARG A 32 0.57 5.77 -12.51
CA ARG A 32 0.23 7.10 -13.01
C ARG A 32 -0.99 7.02 -13.93
N LEU A 33 -2.18 7.11 -13.34
CA LEU A 33 -3.45 7.10 -14.06
C LEU A 33 -3.65 8.37 -14.89
N SER A 34 -4.29 8.23 -16.05
CA SER A 34 -4.56 9.33 -16.99
C SER A 34 -5.88 10.04 -16.74
N GLU A 35 -6.89 9.34 -16.23
CA GLU A 35 -8.25 9.85 -16.09
C GLU A 35 -8.75 9.75 -14.65
N PRO A 36 -9.37 10.83 -14.11
CA PRO A 36 -9.97 10.80 -12.78
C PRO A 36 -11.23 9.94 -12.75
N PHE A 37 -11.49 9.35 -11.58
CA PHE A 37 -12.72 8.58 -11.33
C PHE A 37 -13.27 8.86 -9.92
N ILE A 38 -14.58 8.73 -9.77
CA ILE A 38 -15.27 8.84 -8.48
C ILE A 38 -15.23 7.49 -7.78
N GLY A 39 -14.78 7.46 -6.53
CA GLY A 39 -14.76 6.27 -5.70
C GLY A 39 -13.95 6.42 -4.42
N ALA A 40 -14.38 5.70 -3.39
CA ALA A 40 -13.58 5.32 -2.24
C ALA A 40 -13.36 3.81 -2.28
N GLY A 41 -12.25 3.33 -1.73
CA GLY A 41 -11.95 1.91 -1.87
C GLY A 41 -10.55 1.49 -1.46
N ILE A 42 -10.12 0.38 -2.04
CA ILE A 42 -8.86 -0.29 -1.78
C ILE A 42 -8.03 -0.39 -3.05
N TYR A 43 -6.72 -0.53 -2.89
CA TYR A 43 -5.80 -0.69 -4.01
C TYR A 43 -4.57 -1.51 -3.60
N ALA A 44 -3.93 -2.09 -4.62
CA ALA A 44 -2.67 -2.80 -4.52
C ALA A 44 -1.70 -2.24 -5.55
N LEU A 45 -0.46 -1.99 -5.15
CA LEU A 45 0.63 -1.51 -6.00
C LEU A 45 1.61 -2.65 -6.27
N TYR A 46 2.10 -2.72 -7.50
CA TYR A 46 3.02 -3.72 -7.99
C TYR A 46 4.24 -3.05 -8.58
N TYR A 47 5.40 -3.72 -8.46
CA TYR A 47 6.67 -3.24 -8.97
C TYR A 47 7.26 -4.25 -9.95
N ILE A 48 7.83 -3.77 -11.06
CA ILE A 48 8.51 -4.59 -12.08
C ILE A 48 9.90 -4.07 -12.47
N GLY A 49 10.42 -3.05 -11.78
CA GLY A 49 11.67 -2.40 -12.13
C GLY A 49 12.92 -3.14 -11.64
N ASP A 50 14.06 -2.48 -11.71
CA ASP A 50 15.39 -3.07 -11.54
C ASP A 50 16.08 -2.75 -10.20
N PHE A 51 15.40 -2.12 -9.24
CA PHE A 51 15.95 -1.84 -7.91
C PHE A 51 16.45 -3.16 -7.28
N PRO A 52 17.77 -3.35 -7.05
CA PRO A 52 18.34 -4.68 -6.86
C PRO A 52 17.71 -5.49 -5.73
N THR A 53 17.36 -4.82 -4.63
CA THR A 53 16.77 -5.45 -3.44
C THR A 53 15.32 -5.89 -3.66
N TYR A 54 14.64 -5.36 -4.68
CA TYR A 54 13.25 -5.69 -5.02
C TYR A 54 13.12 -6.71 -6.15
N LYS A 55 14.25 -7.23 -6.66
CA LYS A 55 14.28 -8.22 -7.74
C LYS A 55 13.31 -9.41 -7.55
N PRO A 56 13.18 -10.04 -6.36
CA PRO A 56 12.21 -11.13 -6.18
C PRO A 56 10.74 -10.72 -6.39
N ILE A 57 10.39 -9.48 -6.04
CA ILE A 57 9.05 -8.92 -6.27
C ILE A 57 8.86 -8.68 -7.78
N ALA A 58 9.84 -8.05 -8.43
CA ALA A 58 9.80 -7.75 -9.85
C ALA A 58 9.64 -9.03 -10.69
N GLU A 59 10.45 -10.06 -10.43
CA GLU A 59 10.37 -11.36 -11.11
C GLU A 59 9.00 -12.03 -10.94
N THR A 60 8.39 -11.91 -9.77
CA THR A 60 7.04 -12.46 -9.49
C THR A 60 5.93 -11.73 -10.26
N ASN A 61 6.17 -10.47 -10.65
CA ASN A 61 5.19 -9.62 -11.35
C ASN A 61 5.39 -9.58 -12.87
N GLN A 62 6.50 -10.11 -13.40
CA GLN A 62 6.79 -10.15 -14.84
C GLN A 62 5.73 -10.92 -15.66
N ASN A 63 5.78 -10.77 -16.98
CA ASN A 63 4.91 -11.46 -17.94
C ASN A 63 3.40 -11.26 -17.66
N GLY A 64 3.04 -10.07 -17.16
CA GLY A 64 1.66 -9.71 -16.84
C GLY A 64 1.06 -10.45 -15.65
N GLN A 65 1.87 -11.10 -14.79
CA GLN A 65 1.36 -11.90 -13.68
C GLN A 65 0.83 -11.07 -12.51
N PHE A 66 1.56 -10.02 -12.11
CA PHE A 66 1.18 -9.11 -11.02
C PHE A 66 0.65 -9.84 -9.76
N LYS A 67 1.46 -10.78 -9.23
CA LYS A 67 1.11 -11.66 -8.10
C LYS A 67 1.63 -11.18 -6.75
N ALA A 68 2.65 -10.32 -6.72
CA ALA A 68 3.30 -9.85 -5.51
C ALA A 68 3.15 -8.31 -5.39
N PRO A 69 2.09 -7.82 -4.73
CA PRO A 69 2.00 -6.39 -4.46
C PRO A 69 3.13 -5.97 -3.50
N ILE A 70 3.75 -4.82 -3.79
CA ILE A 70 4.75 -4.20 -2.91
C ILE A 70 4.09 -3.37 -1.81
N TYR A 71 2.88 -2.87 -2.07
CA TYR A 71 2.06 -2.12 -1.12
C TYR A 71 0.56 -2.34 -1.35
N VAL A 72 -0.22 -2.31 -0.28
CA VAL A 72 -1.68 -2.30 -0.27
C VAL A 72 -2.14 -1.14 0.58
N GLY A 73 -3.19 -0.45 0.14
CA GLY A 73 -3.77 0.62 0.92
C GLY A 73 -5.24 0.86 0.62
N LYS A 74 -5.76 1.91 1.23
CA LYS A 74 -7.14 2.36 1.08
C LYS A 74 -7.25 3.88 0.96
N ALA A 75 -8.39 4.32 0.46
CA ALA A 75 -8.83 5.70 0.50
C ALA A 75 -10.29 5.74 0.97
N VAL A 76 -10.55 6.54 1.99
CA VAL A 76 -11.89 6.72 2.59
C VAL A 76 -12.28 8.19 2.52
N PRO A 77 -13.57 8.53 2.32
CA PRO A 77 -14.02 9.92 2.27
C PRO A 77 -13.76 10.64 3.60
N ALA A 78 -13.47 11.94 3.53
CA ALA A 78 -13.34 12.78 4.71
C ALA A 78 -14.68 12.85 5.44
N GLY A 79 -14.75 12.43 6.71
CA GLY A 79 -16.00 12.45 7.50
C GLY A 79 -16.67 11.09 7.69
N ALA A 80 -16.24 10.04 6.98
CA ALA A 80 -16.67 8.66 7.25
C ALA A 80 -16.42 8.24 8.71
N ARG A 81 -15.39 8.83 9.34
CA ARG A 81 -15.02 8.61 10.75
C ARG A 81 -15.98 9.26 11.76
N LYS A 82 -16.93 10.11 11.35
CA LYS A 82 -17.88 10.81 12.24
C LYS A 82 -19.32 10.29 12.14
N GLY A 83 -19.55 9.18 11.42
CA GLY A 83 -20.88 8.56 11.30
C GLY A 83 -21.92 9.43 10.58
N GLY A 84 -21.48 10.45 9.82
CA GLY A 84 -22.33 11.52 9.29
C GLY A 84 -22.77 11.36 7.84
N TYR A 85 -22.47 10.24 7.18
CA TYR A 85 -22.90 10.03 5.79
C TYR A 85 -24.16 9.17 5.77
N GLY A 86 -25.26 9.75 5.28
CA GLY A 86 -26.39 8.97 4.77
C GLY A 86 -25.91 8.03 3.65
N LEU A 87 -26.66 6.96 3.42
CA LEU A 87 -26.25 5.82 2.56
C LEU A 87 -25.89 6.19 1.10
N ASP A 88 -26.13 7.43 0.64
CA ASP A 88 -26.03 7.84 -0.77
C ASP A 88 -25.14 9.08 -1.03
N VAL A 89 -24.21 9.45 -0.15
CA VAL A 89 -23.32 10.59 -0.43
C VAL A 89 -22.12 10.15 -1.28
N SER A 90 -21.92 10.82 -2.42
CA SER A 90 -20.80 10.55 -3.31
C SER A 90 -19.45 10.65 -2.58
N PRO A 91 -18.57 9.63 -2.69
CA PRO A 91 -17.26 9.65 -2.05
C PRO A 91 -16.28 10.64 -2.67
N GLY A 92 -16.63 11.26 -3.81
CA GLY A 92 -15.72 12.08 -4.61
C GLY A 92 -14.59 11.25 -5.22
N THR A 93 -13.47 11.89 -5.53
CA THR A 93 -12.30 11.33 -6.23
C THR A 93 -11.22 10.78 -5.29
N VAL A 94 -11.56 10.46 -4.03
CA VAL A 94 -10.57 10.19 -2.97
C VAL A 94 -9.64 9.01 -3.26
N LEU A 95 -10.12 7.94 -3.91
CA LEU A 95 -9.27 6.80 -4.30
C LEU A 95 -8.33 7.17 -5.45
N TYR A 96 -8.82 7.90 -6.44
CA TYR A 96 -8.00 8.43 -7.53
C TYR A 96 -6.89 9.34 -6.98
N GLU A 97 -7.26 10.37 -6.21
CA GLU A 97 -6.31 11.32 -5.59
C GLU A 97 -5.23 10.60 -4.80
N ARG A 98 -5.62 9.57 -4.02
CA ARG A 98 -4.66 8.80 -3.24
C ARG A 98 -3.66 8.04 -4.11
N LEU A 99 -4.07 7.48 -5.24
CA LEU A 99 -3.16 6.82 -6.18
C LEU A 99 -2.22 7.84 -6.85
N ILE A 100 -2.72 9.03 -7.17
CA ILE A 100 -1.90 10.12 -7.70
C ILE A 100 -0.83 10.57 -6.69
N GLU A 101 -1.18 10.74 -5.41
CA GLU A 101 -0.20 11.06 -4.35
C GLU A 101 0.91 10.00 -4.24
N HIS A 102 0.58 8.71 -4.43
CA HIS A 102 1.56 7.62 -4.44
C HIS A 102 2.47 7.68 -5.66
N ALA A 103 1.91 7.96 -6.84
CA ALA A 103 2.68 8.17 -8.07
C ALA A 103 3.67 9.32 -7.88
N GLU A 104 3.20 10.47 -7.39
CA GLU A 104 4.02 11.66 -7.11
C GLU A 104 5.11 11.38 -6.06
N SER A 105 4.82 10.53 -5.06
CA SER A 105 5.81 10.13 -4.07
C SER A 105 6.94 9.30 -4.67
N VAL A 106 6.63 8.41 -5.63
CA VAL A 106 7.63 7.62 -6.37
C VAL A 106 8.42 8.50 -7.34
N GLU A 107 7.74 9.40 -8.07
CA GLU A 107 8.36 10.35 -9.00
C GLU A 107 9.39 11.28 -8.33
N GLN A 108 9.25 11.51 -7.02
CA GLN A 108 10.21 12.31 -6.25
C GLN A 108 11.48 11.55 -5.86
N THR A 109 11.47 10.22 -5.92
CA THR A 109 12.64 9.39 -5.55
C THR A 109 13.73 9.45 -6.60
N GLN A 110 14.96 9.11 -6.21
CA GLN A 110 16.12 9.09 -7.12
C GLN A 110 16.41 7.71 -7.70
N ASP A 111 15.77 6.68 -7.16
CA ASP A 111 16.15 5.26 -7.33
C ASP A 111 14.98 4.37 -7.76
N LEU A 112 13.79 4.94 -7.96
CA LEU A 112 12.62 4.26 -8.52
C LEU A 112 12.05 5.06 -9.69
N ASP A 113 11.67 4.39 -10.78
CA ASP A 113 10.90 4.99 -11.87
C ASP A 113 9.41 4.64 -11.71
N VAL A 114 8.53 5.63 -11.73
CA VAL A 114 7.08 5.44 -11.64
C VAL A 114 6.53 4.56 -12.77
N LYS A 115 7.20 4.48 -13.92
CA LYS A 115 6.83 3.60 -15.05
C LYS A 115 6.95 2.12 -14.73
N ASP A 116 7.73 1.78 -13.70
CA ASP A 116 7.86 0.42 -13.20
C ASP A 116 6.79 0.05 -12.17
N PHE A 117 5.85 0.98 -11.89
CA PHE A 117 4.76 0.77 -10.95
C PHE A 117 3.42 0.64 -11.63
N TYR A 118 2.67 -0.35 -11.16
CA TYR A 118 1.33 -0.66 -11.61
C TYR A 118 0.40 -0.76 -10.42
N CYS A 119 -0.90 -0.64 -10.65
CA CYS A 119 -1.91 -0.77 -9.62
C CYS A 119 -3.09 -1.62 -10.09
N ARG A 120 -3.76 -2.21 -9.11
CA ARG A 120 -5.18 -2.57 -9.18
C ARG A 120 -5.90 -1.73 -8.15
N TYR A 121 -7.10 -1.29 -8.45
CA TYR A 121 -7.94 -0.56 -7.51
C TYR A 121 -9.40 -0.98 -7.66
N LEU A 122 -10.13 -0.91 -6.56
CA LEU A 122 -11.54 -1.29 -6.49
C LEU A 122 -12.28 -0.29 -5.60
N ALA A 123 -13.22 0.43 -6.20
CA ALA A 123 -14.20 1.21 -5.45
C ALA A 123 -15.18 0.26 -4.75
N VAL A 124 -15.40 0.46 -3.46
CA VAL A 124 -16.30 -0.35 -2.63
C VAL A 124 -16.96 0.53 -1.57
N ASP A 125 -18.10 0.09 -1.02
CA ASP A 125 -18.73 0.81 0.08
C ASP A 125 -17.81 0.91 1.31
N ASP A 126 -17.94 2.02 2.04
CA ASP A 126 -17.09 2.37 3.17
C ASP A 126 -16.93 1.28 4.23
N ILE A 127 -17.97 0.44 4.42
CA ILE A 127 -17.95 -0.67 5.37
C ILE A 127 -16.95 -1.78 4.98
N TRP A 128 -16.71 -1.97 3.68
CA TRP A 128 -15.83 -3.01 3.15
C TRP A 128 -14.37 -2.57 3.10
N ILE A 129 -14.11 -1.26 3.02
CA ILE A 129 -12.76 -0.71 2.82
C ILE A 129 -11.76 -1.22 3.89
N PRO A 130 -12.02 -1.12 5.20
CA PRO A 130 -11.05 -1.56 6.21
C PRO A 130 -10.84 -3.07 6.22
N LEU A 131 -11.88 -3.85 5.94
CA LEU A 131 -11.81 -5.30 5.89
C LEU A 131 -11.00 -5.77 4.67
N GLY A 132 -11.28 -5.21 3.50
CA GLY A 132 -10.59 -5.53 2.25
C GLY A 132 -9.08 -5.24 2.33
N GLU A 133 -8.70 -4.05 2.83
CA GLU A 133 -7.29 -3.70 3.04
C GLU A 133 -6.59 -4.70 3.97
N SER A 134 -7.20 -4.99 5.13
CA SER A 134 -6.59 -5.88 6.13
C SER A 134 -6.37 -7.28 5.58
N LEU A 135 -7.31 -7.81 4.79
CA LEU A 135 -7.20 -9.13 4.20
C LEU A 135 -6.19 -9.21 3.07
N LEU A 136 -6.08 -8.17 2.24
CA LEU A 136 -5.03 -8.10 1.21
C LEU A 136 -3.63 -8.01 1.85
N ILE A 137 -3.49 -7.24 2.94
CA ILE A 137 -2.24 -7.21 3.71
C ILE A 137 -1.96 -8.58 4.35
N GLU A 138 -2.95 -9.25 4.92
CA GLU A 138 -2.77 -10.60 5.48
C GLU A 138 -2.36 -11.61 4.40
N MET A 139 -3.05 -11.60 3.26
CA MET A 139 -2.85 -12.51 2.12
C MET A 139 -1.47 -12.35 1.48
N PHE A 140 -1.07 -11.11 1.19
CA PHE A 140 0.16 -10.85 0.42
C PHE A 140 1.33 -10.38 1.27
N SER A 141 1.08 -9.96 2.51
CA SER A 141 2.05 -9.33 3.43
C SER A 141 3.02 -8.38 2.71
N PRO A 142 2.54 -7.35 1.98
CA PRO A 142 3.37 -6.54 1.10
C PRO A 142 4.56 -5.90 1.83
N LEU A 143 5.71 -5.78 1.15
CA LEU A 143 6.96 -5.33 1.77
C LEU A 143 6.82 -3.96 2.46
N TRP A 144 6.18 -2.99 1.80
CA TRP A 144 5.98 -1.64 2.30
C TRP A 144 4.88 -1.52 3.36
N ASN A 145 4.07 -2.57 3.57
CA ASN A 145 3.14 -2.64 4.70
C ASN A 145 3.79 -3.31 5.93
N MET A 146 4.61 -4.33 5.71
CA MET A 146 5.08 -5.22 6.79
C MET A 146 6.42 -4.82 7.40
N LEU A 147 7.35 -4.35 6.57
CA LEU A 147 8.74 -4.13 7.00
C LEU A 147 9.20 -2.68 6.80
N ILE A 148 8.88 -2.12 5.63
CA ILE A 148 9.33 -0.80 5.18
C ILE A 148 8.18 0.20 5.32
N ASP A 149 7.99 0.67 6.54
CA ASP A 149 6.98 1.67 6.87
C ASP A 149 7.32 3.05 6.31
N GLY A 150 6.26 3.82 6.04
CA GLY A 150 6.32 5.25 5.74
C GLY A 150 6.06 5.66 4.30
N PHE A 151 5.86 4.70 3.38
CA PHE A 151 5.43 5.01 2.01
C PHE A 151 4.17 5.90 2.00
N GLY A 152 3.11 5.47 2.70
CA GLY A 152 1.85 6.20 2.76
C GLY A 152 1.83 7.46 3.64
N ASN A 153 2.97 7.91 4.18
CA ASN A 153 3.04 9.12 5.01
C ASN A 153 2.89 10.39 4.17
N HIS A 154 2.29 11.42 4.78
CA HIS A 154 2.28 12.79 4.27
C HIS A 154 3.31 13.66 4.99
N ASP A 155 3.55 14.86 4.48
CA ASP A 155 4.30 15.88 5.21
C ASP A 155 3.65 16.07 6.60
N PRO A 156 4.41 15.88 7.69
CA PRO A 156 3.84 16.01 9.02
C PRO A 156 3.49 17.48 9.36
N GLY A 157 3.90 18.46 8.56
CA GLY A 157 3.60 19.85 8.79
C GLY A 157 4.31 20.42 10.02
N LYS A 158 4.00 21.69 10.32
CA LYS A 158 4.74 22.49 11.29
C LYS A 158 4.74 21.84 12.69
N GLY A 159 5.91 21.82 13.34
CA GLY A 159 6.08 21.34 14.71
C GLY A 159 6.29 19.84 14.86
N ARG A 160 6.18 19.06 13.77
CA ARG A 160 6.37 17.60 13.81
C ARG A 160 7.66 17.12 13.13
N TYR A 161 8.53 18.02 12.66
CA TYR A 161 9.82 17.66 12.02
C TYR A 161 10.87 17.05 12.98
N ASN A 162 10.62 17.07 14.29
CA ASN A 162 11.46 16.35 15.26
C ASN A 162 11.23 14.83 15.23
N GLN A 163 10.23 14.34 14.49
CA GLN A 163 10.03 12.91 14.30
C GLN A 163 11.12 12.33 13.38
N GLN A 164 11.28 11.02 13.49
CA GLN A 164 12.26 10.27 12.72
C GLN A 164 11.80 10.07 11.26
N CYS A 165 12.75 10.18 10.33
CA CYS A 165 12.60 9.81 8.92
C CYS A 165 12.22 8.34 8.80
N SER A 166 11.25 8.00 7.94
CA SER A 166 10.73 6.64 7.85
C SER A 166 11.73 5.68 7.19
N LYS A 167 11.53 4.36 7.33
CA LYS A 167 12.43 3.41 6.64
C LYS A 167 12.34 3.55 5.12
N TRP A 168 11.14 3.80 4.60
CA TRP A 168 10.94 4.03 3.17
C TRP A 168 11.74 5.24 2.67
N ASP A 169 11.66 6.37 3.37
CA ASP A 169 12.39 7.60 3.01
C ASP A 169 13.92 7.49 3.13
N VAL A 170 14.40 6.57 3.97
CA VAL A 170 15.84 6.31 4.12
C VAL A 170 16.41 5.55 2.93
N ILE A 171 15.67 4.56 2.42
CA ILE A 171 16.14 3.75 1.29
C ILE A 171 15.70 4.31 -0.07
N HIS A 172 14.68 5.18 -0.10
CA HIS A 172 14.19 5.89 -1.29
C HIS A 172 14.17 7.41 -1.05
N PRO A 173 15.34 8.06 -1.00
CA PRO A 173 15.42 9.49 -0.74
C PRO A 173 14.84 10.29 -1.90
N GLY A 174 14.18 11.41 -1.59
CA GLY A 174 13.65 12.29 -2.63
C GLY A 174 12.56 13.26 -2.17
N ARG A 175 11.67 12.81 -1.27
CA ARG A 175 10.58 13.64 -0.76
C ARG A 175 11.13 14.84 0.02
N PRO A 176 10.89 16.11 -0.40
CA PRO A 176 11.52 17.28 0.20
C PRO A 176 11.23 17.48 1.69
N TRP A 177 10.07 17.03 2.16
CA TRP A 177 9.68 17.11 3.56
C TRP A 177 10.39 16.06 4.43
N ALA A 178 10.74 14.90 3.86
CA ALA A 178 11.44 13.83 4.58
C ALA A 178 12.88 14.23 4.91
N ALA A 179 13.53 15.01 4.03
CA ALA A 179 14.87 15.56 4.26
C ALA A 179 14.96 16.52 5.47
N LYS A 180 13.81 17.01 5.97
CA LYS A 180 13.71 17.90 7.14
C LYS A 180 13.54 17.12 8.45
N LEU A 181 13.34 15.80 8.39
CA LEU A 181 13.12 14.95 9.54
C LEU A 181 14.42 14.57 10.24
N GLN A 182 14.30 14.12 11.48
CA GLN A 182 15.45 13.57 12.20
C GLN A 182 15.93 12.28 11.53
N PRO A 183 17.24 12.02 11.46
CA PRO A 183 17.78 10.79 10.87
C PRO A 183 17.15 9.52 11.45
N ASN A 184 17.02 8.50 10.62
CA ASN A 184 16.62 7.18 11.11
C ASN A 184 17.74 6.56 11.95
N LYS A 185 17.37 5.78 12.97
CA LYS A 185 18.32 5.03 13.81
C LYS A 185 18.99 3.91 13.04
N ARG A 186 18.33 3.40 12.00
CA ARG A 186 18.87 2.41 11.08
C ARG A 186 19.37 3.10 9.81
N SER A 187 20.54 2.68 9.38
CA SER A 187 21.12 3.04 8.09
C SER A 187 20.35 2.38 6.94
N ALA A 188 20.53 2.91 5.72
CA ALA A 188 19.97 2.30 4.51
C ALA A 188 20.46 0.85 4.34
N GLN A 189 21.74 0.58 4.62
CA GLN A 189 22.30 -0.77 4.53
C GLN A 189 21.57 -1.76 5.45
N GLU A 190 21.42 -1.44 6.74
CA GLU A 190 20.73 -2.30 7.71
C GLU A 190 19.26 -2.55 7.32
N ILE A 191 18.60 -1.56 6.71
CA ILE A 191 17.23 -1.69 6.22
C ILE A 191 17.19 -2.65 5.01
N LEU A 192 18.09 -2.48 4.04
CA LEU A 192 18.16 -3.32 2.83
C LEU A 192 18.52 -4.77 3.16
N GLU A 193 19.43 -5.01 4.11
CA GLU A 193 19.72 -6.37 4.62
C GLU A 193 18.46 -7.05 5.18
N LYS A 194 17.64 -6.30 5.92
CA LYS A 194 16.35 -6.82 6.42
C LYS A 194 15.35 -7.10 5.31
N VAL A 195 15.34 -6.32 4.23
CA VAL A 195 14.51 -6.61 3.05
C VAL A 195 14.92 -7.94 2.42
N GLN A 196 16.22 -8.18 2.24
CA GLN A 196 16.73 -9.43 1.68
C GLN A 196 16.34 -10.63 2.54
N GLU A 197 16.50 -10.54 3.87
CA GLU A 197 16.05 -11.57 4.81
C GLU A 197 14.54 -11.85 4.70
N PHE A 198 13.73 -10.79 4.58
CA PHE A 198 12.28 -10.88 4.48
C PHE A 198 11.83 -11.56 3.19
N LEU A 199 12.39 -11.15 2.04
CA LEU A 199 12.05 -11.74 0.75
C LEU A 199 12.60 -13.17 0.60
N GLY A 200 13.79 -13.44 1.13
CA GLY A 200 14.40 -14.77 1.11
C GLY A 200 13.58 -15.83 1.88
N LYS A 201 13.01 -15.48 3.04
CA LYS A 201 12.13 -16.39 3.80
C LYS A 201 10.85 -16.76 3.07
N ARG A 202 10.37 -15.90 2.16
CA ARG A 202 9.11 -16.10 1.43
C ARG A 202 9.30 -16.88 0.14
N ALA A 203 10.46 -16.78 -0.50
CA ALA A 203 10.82 -17.68 -1.60
C ALA A 203 10.84 -19.16 -1.18
N ILE A 204 11.00 -19.45 0.12
CA ILE A 204 11.04 -20.81 0.69
C ILE A 204 9.63 -21.34 1.01
N ASN A 205 8.61 -20.47 1.12
CA ASN A 205 7.22 -20.84 1.44
C ASN A 205 6.24 -20.21 0.42
N PRO A 206 6.04 -20.83 -0.76
CA PRO A 206 5.11 -20.36 -1.79
C PRO A 206 3.64 -20.51 -1.38
#